data_AF-A0A6I6MPY3-F1
#
_entry.id   AF-A0A6I6MPY3-F1
#
_cell.length_a   1.000
_cell.length_b   1.000
_cell.length_c   1.000
_cell.angle_alpha   90.00
_cell.angle_beta   90.00
_cell.angle_gamma   90.00
#
_symmetry.space_group_name_H-M   'P 1'
#
loop_
_entity.id
_entity.type
_entity.pdbx_description
1 polymer ?
#
loop_
_entity_poly.entity_id
_entity_poly.type
_entity_poly.pdbx_seq_one_letter_code
_entity_poly.pdbx_strand_id
1 'polypeptide(L)'
;MSAKDADAYLAKLSADKRATLDEVRKAIRAAAPDAEEGLSYGMPAFIQGKPIAGYNASANHCSYFPMSGAITSKLAADLKQYEVSKGGFRFPIGKPPSAVLIKKLVQARLAEIGSVAKKSPAKKAKKAAAKTAAPDVKSVLAELKRGSSPAYKADLAKRYGIVTKAPVYGVAVGTLRMMAKRIGYNRALAEQLWKSGVHDARMLATMIDDPADVTPAQMDRWVKDCDNWGLVDTACFHYWDRSPHAFKQIEKWAKAKEEFTKRAAFALLASAALHKTITDEQCLRGLELIEHNASDPRNFVKKAVNWALRAIGGKKSSKCRAAARELAEQLSVSEDATERWVGKDAMRAFDRPAKK
;
A
#
# COMPACT_ATOMS: atom_id res chain seq x y z
N MET A 1 -24.85 2.19 -13.47
CA MET A 1 -24.74 3.62 -13.82
C MET A 1 -24.77 3.69 -15.33
N SER A 2 -25.70 4.47 -15.89
CA SER A 2 -26.22 4.29 -17.25
C SER A 2 -25.67 5.34 -18.22
N ALA A 3 -25.98 5.21 -19.52
CA ALA A 3 -25.61 6.17 -20.56
C ALA A 3 -25.95 7.64 -20.23
N LYS A 4 -26.94 7.86 -19.35
CA LYS A 4 -27.33 9.20 -18.84
C LYS A 4 -26.16 9.92 -18.15
N ASP A 5 -25.26 9.20 -17.50
CA ASP A 5 -24.12 9.77 -16.78
C ASP A 5 -23.04 10.31 -17.75
N ALA A 6 -22.86 9.65 -18.90
CA ALA A 6 -21.97 10.11 -19.96
C ALA A 6 -22.54 11.35 -20.69
N ASP A 7 -23.85 11.37 -20.91
CA ASP A 7 -24.54 12.52 -21.50
C ASP A 7 -24.45 13.75 -20.58
N ALA A 8 -24.65 13.56 -19.27
CA ALA A 8 -24.49 14.62 -18.28
C ALA A 8 -23.06 15.15 -18.18
N TYR A 9 -22.05 14.32 -18.42
CA TYR A 9 -20.65 14.76 -18.51
C TYR A 9 -20.42 15.65 -19.75
N LEU A 10 -20.85 15.19 -20.93
CA LEU A 10 -20.67 15.89 -22.19
C LEU A 10 -21.43 17.22 -22.24
N ALA A 11 -22.60 17.30 -21.60
CA ALA A 11 -23.41 18.52 -21.50
C ALA A 11 -22.70 19.67 -20.75
N LYS A 12 -21.69 19.37 -19.92
CA LYS A 12 -20.92 20.38 -19.16
C LYS A 12 -19.73 20.94 -19.94
N LEU A 13 -19.41 20.37 -21.10
CA LEU A 13 -18.28 20.78 -21.92
C LEU A 13 -18.65 21.89 -22.91
N SER A 14 -17.66 22.69 -23.30
CA SER A 14 -17.79 23.62 -24.43
C SER A 14 -18.11 22.87 -25.72
N ALA A 15 -18.74 23.55 -26.68
CA ALA A 15 -19.18 22.97 -27.94
C ALA A 15 -18.07 22.19 -28.65
N ASP A 16 -16.87 22.77 -28.75
CA ASP A 16 -15.73 22.14 -29.46
C ASP A 16 -15.25 20.86 -28.76
N LYS A 17 -15.18 20.86 -27.42
CA LYS A 17 -14.77 19.69 -26.63
C LYS A 17 -15.82 18.59 -26.72
N ARG A 18 -17.10 18.96 -26.67
CA ARG A 18 -18.22 18.03 -26.82
C ARG A 18 -18.20 17.38 -28.20
N ALA A 19 -18.11 18.18 -29.27
CA ALA A 19 -18.04 17.67 -30.64
C ALA A 19 -16.86 16.71 -30.83
N THR A 20 -15.68 17.08 -30.32
CA THR A 20 -14.49 16.23 -30.39
C THR A 20 -14.69 14.88 -29.67
N LEU A 21 -15.25 14.89 -28.46
CA LEU A 21 -15.47 13.66 -27.69
C LEU A 21 -16.65 12.84 -28.22
N ASP A 22 -17.64 13.46 -28.85
CA ASP A 22 -18.73 12.75 -29.51
C ASP A 22 -18.23 11.91 -30.69
N GLU A 23 -17.23 12.40 -31.44
CA GLU A 23 -16.58 11.59 -32.48
C GLU A 23 -15.85 10.37 -31.90
N VAL A 24 -15.14 10.56 -30.79
CA VAL A 24 -14.49 9.46 -30.06
C VAL A 24 -15.52 8.46 -29.53
N ARG A 25 -16.60 8.94 -28.93
CA ARG A 25 -17.71 8.13 -28.41
C ARG A 25 -18.36 7.30 -29.51
N LYS A 26 -18.66 7.91 -30.66
CA LYS A 26 -19.20 7.21 -31.85
C LYS A 26 -18.25 6.12 -32.33
N ALA A 27 -16.95 6.42 -32.44
CA ALA A 27 -15.95 5.45 -32.87
C ALA A 27 -15.79 4.27 -31.90
N ILE A 28 -15.84 4.50 -30.59
CA ILE A 28 -15.80 3.41 -29.59
C ILE A 28 -17.06 2.55 -29.69
N ARG A 29 -18.25 3.16 -29.76
CA ARG A 29 -19.52 2.42 -29.88
C ARG A 29 -19.58 1.56 -31.14
N ALA A 30 -19.08 2.07 -32.26
CA ALA A 30 -18.96 1.30 -33.50
C ALA A 30 -17.95 0.14 -33.39
N ALA A 31 -16.89 0.30 -32.60
CA ALA A 31 -15.87 -0.74 -32.40
C ALA A 31 -16.28 -1.81 -31.37
N ALA A 32 -17.23 -1.52 -30.48
CA ALA A 32 -17.74 -2.43 -29.46
C ALA A 32 -19.26 -2.22 -29.25
N PRO A 33 -20.10 -2.73 -30.17
CA PRO A 33 -21.55 -2.54 -30.11
C PRO A 33 -22.20 -3.18 -28.87
N ASP A 34 -21.55 -4.20 -28.31
CA ASP A 34 -22.02 -4.93 -27.12
C ASP A 34 -21.57 -4.30 -25.80
N ALA A 35 -20.84 -3.19 -25.83
CA ALA A 35 -20.34 -2.52 -24.64
C ALA A 35 -21.35 -1.51 -24.10
N GLU A 36 -21.63 -1.60 -22.80
CA GLU A 36 -22.48 -0.65 -22.10
C GLU A 36 -21.71 0.63 -21.78
N GLU A 37 -22.38 1.77 -21.89
CA GLU A 37 -21.80 3.06 -21.54
C GLU A 37 -22.16 3.47 -20.11
N GLY A 38 -21.16 3.95 -19.37
CA GLY A 38 -21.33 4.42 -18.00
C GLY A 38 -20.11 5.20 -17.52
N LEU A 39 -19.83 5.14 -16.21
CA LEU A 39 -18.69 5.80 -15.60
C LEU A 39 -17.65 4.78 -15.09
N SER A 40 -16.37 5.09 -15.31
CA SER A 40 -15.25 4.38 -14.69
C SER A 40 -14.20 5.39 -14.25
N TYR A 41 -13.73 5.31 -13.00
CA TYR A 41 -12.75 6.26 -12.45
C TYR A 41 -13.14 7.75 -12.63
N GLY A 42 -14.43 8.05 -12.53
CA GLY A 42 -14.95 9.42 -12.63
C GLY A 42 -15.01 10.00 -14.05
N MET A 43 -14.79 9.21 -15.10
CA MET A 43 -14.92 9.63 -16.50
C MET A 43 -15.88 8.72 -17.28
N PRO A 44 -16.50 9.20 -18.38
CA PRO A 44 -17.24 8.35 -19.31
C PRO A 44 -16.40 7.19 -19.84
N ALA A 45 -16.99 5.99 -19.85
CA ALA A 45 -16.34 4.79 -20.31
C ALA A 45 -17.33 3.77 -20.89
N PHE A 46 -16.82 2.95 -21.81
CA PHE A 46 -17.49 1.76 -22.34
C PHE A 46 -17.02 0.52 -21.57
N ILE A 47 -17.96 -0.36 -21.21
CA ILE A 47 -17.77 -1.49 -20.31
C ILE A 47 -18.39 -2.74 -20.95
N GLN A 48 -17.58 -3.78 -21.12
CA GLN A 48 -18.06 -5.11 -21.55
C GLN A 48 -17.43 -6.16 -20.64
N GLY A 49 -18.05 -6.37 -19.47
CA GLY A 49 -17.49 -7.10 -18.32
C GLY A 49 -16.35 -6.35 -17.60
N LYS A 50 -15.48 -5.67 -18.34
CA LYS A 50 -14.45 -4.74 -17.83
C LYS A 50 -14.46 -3.45 -18.65
N PRO A 51 -13.98 -2.32 -18.12
CA PRO A 51 -13.79 -1.10 -18.91
C PRO A 51 -12.84 -1.36 -20.08
N ILE A 52 -13.29 -0.99 -21.29
CA ILE A 52 -12.57 -1.22 -22.55
C ILE A 52 -12.04 0.07 -23.16
N ALA A 53 -12.70 1.19 -22.92
CA ALA A 53 -12.25 2.50 -23.36
C ALA A 53 -12.89 3.57 -22.47
N GLY A 54 -12.14 4.61 -22.14
CA GLY A 54 -12.62 5.82 -21.46
C GLY A 54 -12.14 7.07 -22.17
N TYR A 55 -12.82 8.19 -21.93
CA TYR A 55 -12.42 9.47 -22.49
C TYR A 55 -12.77 10.63 -21.54
N ASN A 56 -12.00 11.71 -21.62
CA ASN A 56 -12.28 12.94 -20.87
C ASN A 56 -11.77 14.19 -21.61
N ALA A 57 -12.15 15.36 -21.12
CA ALA A 57 -11.62 16.64 -21.54
C ALA A 57 -10.94 17.36 -20.37
N SER A 58 -9.87 18.09 -20.67
CA SER A 58 -9.17 19.03 -19.78
C SER A 58 -9.28 20.46 -20.33
N ALA A 59 -8.56 21.44 -19.75
CA ALA A 59 -8.56 22.82 -20.22
C ALA A 59 -8.15 22.93 -21.70
N ASN A 60 -7.05 22.29 -22.10
CA ASN A 60 -6.40 22.51 -23.41
C ASN A 60 -6.37 21.27 -24.33
N HIS A 61 -6.88 20.12 -23.89
CA HIS A 61 -6.82 18.86 -24.66
C HIS A 61 -7.96 17.91 -24.26
N CYS A 62 -8.15 16.88 -25.07
CA CYS A 62 -8.95 15.71 -24.73
C CYS A 62 -8.04 14.48 -24.54
N SER A 63 -8.52 13.46 -23.85
CA SER A 63 -7.74 12.25 -23.60
C SER A 63 -8.53 10.99 -23.89
N TYR A 64 -7.84 9.96 -24.36
CA TYR A 64 -8.35 8.61 -24.56
C TYR A 64 -7.62 7.64 -23.65
N PHE A 65 -8.37 6.74 -23.00
CA PHE A 65 -7.87 5.74 -22.07
C PHE A 65 -8.22 4.34 -22.59
N PRO A 66 -7.23 3.52 -23.01
CA PRO A 66 -7.47 2.13 -23.43
C PRO A 66 -7.74 1.18 -22.24
N MET A 67 -7.79 1.71 -21.02
CA MET A 67 -8.05 0.97 -19.78
C MET A 67 -7.04 -0.17 -19.49
N SER A 68 -5.90 -0.16 -20.17
CA SER A 68 -4.77 -1.08 -20.00
C SER A 68 -3.46 -0.43 -20.43
N GLY A 69 -2.50 -0.31 -19.50
CA GLY A 69 -1.16 0.18 -19.83
C GLY A 69 -0.40 -0.75 -20.80
N ALA A 70 -0.72 -2.05 -20.80
CA ALA A 70 -0.10 -3.01 -21.72
C ALA A 70 -0.52 -2.78 -23.19
N ILE A 71 -1.75 -2.30 -23.41
CA ILE A 71 -2.23 -1.92 -24.75
C ILE A 71 -1.52 -0.67 -25.23
N THR A 72 -1.37 0.32 -24.36
CA THR A 72 -0.60 1.53 -24.66
C THR A 72 0.83 1.17 -25.08
N SER A 73 1.49 0.24 -24.37
CA SER A 73 2.82 -0.26 -24.77
C SER A 73 2.80 -1.04 -26.08
N LYS A 74 1.82 -1.92 -26.29
CA LYS A 74 1.72 -2.76 -27.50
C LYS A 74 1.50 -1.92 -28.76
N LEU A 75 0.74 -0.84 -28.66
CA LEU A 75 0.40 0.06 -29.77
C LEU A 75 1.22 1.36 -29.73
N ALA A 76 2.36 1.37 -29.04
CA ALA A 76 3.20 2.57 -28.91
C ALA A 76 3.61 3.16 -30.28
N ALA A 77 3.81 2.31 -31.29
CA ALA A 77 4.13 2.75 -32.65
C ALA A 77 2.98 3.53 -33.31
N ASP A 78 1.73 3.12 -33.08
CA ASP A 78 0.53 3.81 -33.58
C ASP A 78 0.22 5.11 -32.80
N LEU A 79 0.82 5.27 -31.61
CA LEU A 79 0.60 6.41 -30.72
C LEU A 79 1.71 7.48 -30.79
N LYS A 80 2.71 7.33 -31.65
CA LYS A 80 3.89 8.20 -31.73
C LYS A 80 3.58 9.69 -31.88
N GLN A 81 2.45 10.02 -32.51
CA GLN A 81 2.02 11.41 -32.75
C GLN A 81 1.29 12.06 -31.57
N TYR A 82 1.06 11.32 -30.47
CA TYR A 82 0.32 11.78 -29.29
C TYR A 82 1.22 11.86 -28.06
N GLU A 83 0.84 12.72 -27.10
CA GLU A 83 1.46 12.73 -25.78
C GLU A 83 0.92 11.55 -24.96
N VAL A 84 1.75 10.55 -24.70
CA VAL A 84 1.36 9.29 -24.05
C VAL A 84 1.72 9.30 -22.55
N SER A 85 0.78 8.88 -21.72
CA SER A 85 0.97 8.60 -20.29
C SER A 85 0.73 7.12 -19.99
N LYS A 86 1.02 6.70 -18.75
CA LYS A 86 0.78 5.30 -18.31
C LYS A 86 -0.68 4.86 -18.41
N GLY A 87 -1.63 5.79 -18.39
CA GLY A 87 -3.09 5.50 -18.39
C GLY A 87 -3.79 5.69 -19.74
N GLY A 88 -3.20 6.43 -20.67
CA GLY A 88 -3.85 6.88 -21.89
C GLY A 88 -3.02 7.93 -22.61
N PHE A 89 -3.56 8.53 -23.67
CA PHE A 89 -2.87 9.55 -24.46
C PHE A 89 -3.76 10.76 -24.70
N ARG A 90 -3.13 11.92 -24.91
CA ARG A 90 -3.78 13.20 -25.12
C ARG A 90 -3.81 13.56 -26.61
N PHE A 91 -4.87 14.22 -27.04
CA PHE A 91 -5.04 14.73 -28.39
C PHE A 91 -5.66 16.15 -28.37
N PRO A 92 -5.36 16.99 -29.37
CA PRO A 92 -5.90 18.34 -29.44
C PRO A 92 -7.43 18.37 -29.59
N ILE A 93 -8.05 19.42 -29.07
CA ILE A 93 -9.47 19.71 -29.30
C ILE A 93 -9.68 19.96 -30.80
N GLY A 94 -10.72 19.38 -31.39
CA GLY A 94 -11.00 19.42 -32.83
C GLY A 94 -10.16 18.47 -33.69
N LYS A 95 -9.25 17.69 -33.09
CA LYS A 95 -8.42 16.69 -33.80
C LYS A 95 -8.48 15.34 -33.09
N PRO A 96 -9.64 14.65 -33.11
CA PRO A 96 -9.77 13.36 -32.45
C PRO A 96 -8.90 12.30 -33.10
N PRO A 97 -8.56 11.22 -32.38
CA PRO A 97 -7.85 10.08 -32.97
C PRO A 97 -8.70 9.46 -34.07
N SER A 98 -8.05 8.95 -35.12
CA SER A 98 -8.77 8.34 -36.23
C SER A 98 -9.63 7.16 -35.76
N ALA A 99 -10.80 6.96 -36.37
CA ALA A 99 -11.67 5.83 -36.05
C ALA A 99 -10.95 4.47 -36.20
N VAL A 100 -10.00 4.38 -37.14
CA VAL A 100 -9.14 3.20 -37.34
C VAL A 100 -8.29 2.93 -36.11
N LEU A 101 -7.65 3.95 -35.54
CA LEU A 101 -6.84 3.82 -34.33
C LEU A 101 -7.70 3.44 -33.12
N ILE A 102 -8.87 4.09 -32.95
CA ILE A 102 -9.82 3.78 -31.87
C ILE A 102 -10.28 2.32 -31.97
N LYS A 103 -10.63 1.86 -33.18
CA LYS A 103 -11.02 0.46 -33.42
C LYS A 103 -9.88 -0.50 -33.05
N LYS A 104 -8.64 -0.20 -33.44
CA LYS A 104 -7.46 -1.02 -33.10
C LYS A 104 -7.25 -1.12 -31.58
N LEU A 105 -7.39 -0.01 -30.87
CA LEU A 105 -7.28 0.06 -29.40
C LEU A 105 -8.38 -0.75 -28.70
N VAL A 106 -9.64 -0.55 -29.11
CA VAL A 106 -10.80 -1.27 -28.54
C VAL A 106 -10.72 -2.76 -28.82
N GLN A 107 -10.38 -3.17 -30.04
CA GLN A 107 -10.22 -4.58 -30.40
C GLN A 107 -9.05 -5.23 -29.67
N ALA A 108 -7.92 -4.53 -29.51
CA ALA A 108 -6.81 -5.02 -28.71
C ALA A 108 -7.24 -5.24 -27.25
N ARG A 109 -8.11 -4.38 -26.70
CA ARG A 109 -8.63 -4.50 -25.34
C ARG A 109 -9.64 -5.61 -25.18
N LEU A 110 -10.57 -5.76 -26.13
CA LEU A 110 -11.49 -6.89 -26.18
C LEU A 110 -10.75 -8.21 -26.36
N ALA A 111 -9.70 -8.25 -27.18
CA ALA A 111 -8.84 -9.43 -27.33
C ALA A 111 -8.01 -9.69 -26.07
N GLU A 112 -7.54 -8.67 -25.36
CA GLU A 112 -6.86 -8.83 -24.07
C GLU A 112 -7.81 -9.41 -23.01
N ILE A 113 -9.03 -8.86 -22.90
CA ILE A 113 -10.07 -9.36 -21.98
C ILE A 113 -10.53 -10.77 -22.39
N GLY A 114 -10.70 -11.00 -23.69
CA GLY A 114 -11.15 -12.25 -24.29
C GLY A 114 -10.09 -13.34 -24.31
N SER A 115 -8.79 -13.02 -24.40
CA SER A 115 -7.69 -13.99 -24.29
C SER A 115 -7.39 -14.34 -22.82
N VAL A 116 -7.71 -13.44 -21.90
CA VAL A 116 -7.83 -13.74 -20.47
C VAL A 116 -9.04 -14.67 -20.21
N ALA A 117 -10.12 -14.56 -20.99
CA ALA A 117 -11.30 -15.44 -20.89
C ALA A 117 -11.17 -16.79 -21.66
N LYS A 118 -10.45 -16.85 -22.80
CA LYS A 118 -10.34 -18.01 -23.71
C LYS A 118 -9.10 -18.89 -23.50
N LYS A 119 -8.17 -18.56 -22.58
CA LYS A 119 -7.17 -19.52 -22.10
C LYS A 119 -7.79 -20.56 -21.14
N SER A 120 -8.57 -21.51 -21.69
CA SER A 120 -8.52 -22.98 -21.49
C SER A 120 -9.88 -23.69 -21.55
N PRO A 121 -9.95 -24.80 -22.31
CA PRO A 121 -10.48 -26.04 -21.74
C PRO A 121 -9.44 -27.18 -21.60
N ALA A 122 -8.47 -27.35 -22.51
CA ALA A 122 -7.62 -28.57 -22.50
C ALA A 122 -6.34 -28.50 -21.62
N LYS A 123 -5.78 -27.31 -21.35
CA LYS A 123 -4.72 -27.12 -20.32
C LYS A 123 -5.29 -26.96 -18.90
N LYS A 124 -6.62 -26.96 -18.76
CA LYS A 124 -7.32 -27.00 -17.47
C LYS A 124 -7.26 -28.38 -16.82
N ALA A 125 -7.14 -29.51 -17.54
CA ALA A 125 -7.04 -30.82 -16.86
C ALA A 125 -5.72 -30.99 -16.06
N LYS A 126 -4.58 -30.53 -16.59
CA LYS A 126 -3.29 -30.55 -15.85
C LYS A 126 -3.05 -29.37 -14.90
N LYS A 127 -3.81 -28.27 -15.02
CA LYS A 127 -3.68 -27.07 -14.15
C LYS A 127 -4.85 -26.90 -13.17
N ALA A 128 -5.99 -27.57 -13.36
CA ALA A 128 -7.09 -27.66 -12.39
C ALA A 128 -6.77 -28.67 -11.28
N ALA A 129 -5.91 -29.67 -11.53
CA ALA A 129 -5.26 -30.39 -10.44
C ALA A 129 -4.35 -29.48 -9.58
N ALA A 130 -3.93 -28.32 -10.10
CA ALA A 130 -3.07 -27.35 -9.41
C ALA A 130 -3.81 -26.07 -8.95
N LYS A 131 -5.14 -26.03 -9.03
CA LYS A 131 -5.94 -25.00 -8.34
C LYS A 131 -7.12 -25.64 -7.61
N THR A 132 -6.75 -26.47 -6.63
CA THR A 132 -7.58 -26.87 -5.49
C THR A 132 -6.77 -26.78 -4.19
N ALA A 133 -5.87 -25.80 -4.10
CA ALA A 133 -5.25 -25.40 -2.85
C ALA A 133 -4.88 -23.90 -2.90
N ALA A 134 -5.10 -23.20 -1.78
CA ALA A 134 -4.35 -21.98 -1.49
C ALA A 134 -2.83 -22.28 -1.66
N PRO A 135 -1.99 -21.31 -2.07
CA PRO A 135 -0.57 -21.57 -2.21
C PRO A 135 -0.03 -22.15 -0.90
N ASP A 136 0.54 -23.36 -0.96
CA ASP A 136 1.07 -24.01 0.23
C ASP A 136 2.38 -23.33 0.65
N VAL A 137 2.73 -23.47 1.92
CA VAL A 137 3.91 -22.82 2.50
C VAL A 137 5.21 -23.16 1.76
N LYS A 138 5.38 -24.39 1.24
CA LYS A 138 6.61 -24.79 0.54
C LYS A 138 6.73 -24.03 -0.77
N SER A 139 5.64 -23.87 -1.51
CA SER A 139 5.62 -23.11 -2.76
C SER A 139 5.99 -21.63 -2.55
N VAL A 140 5.48 -21.01 -1.48
CA VAL A 140 5.75 -19.61 -1.13
C VAL A 140 7.18 -19.43 -0.66
N LEU A 141 7.71 -20.32 0.18
CA LEU A 141 9.11 -20.30 0.61
C LEU A 141 10.06 -20.46 -0.58
N ALA A 142 9.74 -21.33 -1.54
CA ALA A 142 10.53 -21.48 -2.76
C ALA A 142 10.49 -20.21 -3.63
N GLU A 143 9.35 -19.51 -3.69
CA GLU A 143 9.24 -18.23 -4.39
C GLU A 143 10.04 -17.13 -3.71
N LEU A 144 9.97 -17.01 -2.37
CA LEU A 144 10.80 -16.10 -1.60
C LEU A 144 12.28 -16.35 -1.88
N LYS A 145 12.72 -17.62 -1.86
CA LYS A 145 14.10 -17.99 -2.15
C LYS A 145 14.53 -17.59 -3.57
N ARG A 146 13.66 -17.77 -4.58
CA ARG A 146 13.92 -17.30 -5.96
C ARG A 146 13.97 -15.78 -6.08
N GLY A 147 13.21 -15.07 -5.26
CA GLY A 147 13.21 -13.61 -5.18
C GLY A 147 14.36 -13.02 -4.35
N SER A 148 15.28 -13.87 -3.86
CA SER A 148 16.42 -13.42 -3.06
C SER A 148 17.40 -12.59 -3.87
N SER A 149 18.07 -11.65 -3.19
CA SER A 149 19.17 -10.87 -3.74
C SER A 149 20.34 -10.88 -2.76
N PRO A 150 21.50 -11.46 -3.13
CA PRO A 150 22.69 -11.45 -2.28
C PRO A 150 23.13 -10.03 -1.88
N ALA A 151 23.01 -9.07 -2.82
CA ALA A 151 23.31 -7.67 -2.56
C ALA A 151 22.35 -7.07 -1.53
N TYR A 152 21.04 -7.29 -1.69
CA TYR A 152 20.05 -6.80 -0.73
C TYR A 152 20.23 -7.46 0.65
N LYS A 153 20.50 -8.77 0.68
CA LYS A 153 20.83 -9.50 1.91
C LYS A 153 22.03 -8.90 2.63
N ALA A 154 23.09 -8.53 1.91
CA ALA A 154 24.25 -7.88 2.50
C ALA A 154 23.91 -6.46 3.02
N ASP A 155 23.05 -5.74 2.30
CA ASP A 155 22.60 -4.39 2.70
C ASP A 155 21.75 -4.41 3.98
N LEU A 156 21.06 -5.51 4.33
CA LEU A 156 20.33 -5.65 5.59
C LEU A 156 21.20 -5.28 6.79
N ALA A 157 22.36 -5.91 6.95
CA ALA A 157 23.27 -5.57 8.03
C ALA A 157 24.03 -4.26 7.74
N LYS A 158 24.62 -4.12 6.54
CA LYS A 158 25.58 -3.04 6.23
C LYS A 158 24.95 -1.66 6.19
N ARG A 159 23.75 -1.53 5.61
CA ARG A 159 23.06 -0.24 5.44
C ARG A 159 21.95 -0.04 6.45
N TYR A 160 21.20 -1.10 6.75
CA TYR A 160 19.98 -1.00 7.56
C TYR A 160 20.20 -1.43 9.01
N GLY A 161 21.34 -2.01 9.37
CA GLY A 161 21.59 -2.52 10.73
C GLY A 161 20.60 -3.61 11.14
N ILE A 162 20.00 -4.31 10.19
CA ILE A 162 19.11 -5.45 10.40
C ILE A 162 20.00 -6.69 10.52
N VAL A 163 20.20 -7.12 11.76
CA VAL A 163 20.88 -8.36 12.11
C VAL A 163 19.84 -9.30 12.68
N THR A 164 19.80 -10.53 12.21
CA THR A 164 18.83 -11.53 12.64
C THR A 164 19.50 -12.89 12.84
N LYS A 165 19.05 -13.62 13.85
CA LYS A 165 19.42 -15.02 14.11
C LYS A 165 18.66 -15.96 13.18
N ALA A 166 17.51 -15.52 12.67
CA ALA A 166 16.70 -16.28 11.74
C ALA A 166 17.38 -16.43 10.38
N PRO A 167 17.17 -17.56 9.67
CA PRO A 167 17.53 -17.65 8.26
C PRO A 167 16.88 -16.51 7.47
N VAL A 168 17.67 -15.83 6.63
CA VAL A 168 17.20 -14.74 5.77
C VAL A 168 17.62 -15.01 4.32
N TYR A 169 16.66 -14.91 3.41
CA TYR A 169 16.89 -14.99 1.97
C TYR A 169 17.33 -13.64 1.42
N GLY A 170 16.79 -12.53 1.93
CA GLY A 170 17.10 -11.19 1.45
C GLY A 170 16.22 -10.81 0.26
N VAL A 171 14.91 -10.82 0.49
CA VAL A 171 13.88 -10.41 -0.47
C VAL A 171 13.49 -8.97 -0.19
N ALA A 172 13.56 -8.12 -1.21
CA ALA A 172 13.18 -6.72 -1.06
C ALA A 172 11.72 -6.57 -0.61
N VAL A 173 11.45 -5.62 0.30
CA VAL A 173 10.09 -5.34 0.81
C VAL A 173 9.08 -5.07 -0.32
N GLY A 174 9.51 -4.44 -1.41
CA GLY A 174 8.68 -4.24 -2.60
C GLY A 174 8.20 -5.55 -3.22
N THR A 175 9.07 -6.57 -3.27
CA THR A 175 8.73 -7.92 -3.73
C THR A 175 7.75 -8.60 -2.77
N LEU A 176 7.99 -8.50 -1.46
CA LEU A 176 7.07 -9.03 -0.43
C LEU A 176 5.66 -8.44 -0.59
N ARG A 177 5.54 -7.13 -0.79
CA ARG A 177 4.25 -6.45 -1.01
C ARG A 177 3.55 -6.92 -2.28
N MET A 178 4.28 -7.18 -3.37
CA MET A 178 3.71 -7.75 -4.59
C MET A 178 3.19 -9.17 -4.37
N MET A 179 3.95 -10.00 -3.63
CA MET A 179 3.51 -11.34 -3.23
C MET A 179 2.26 -11.29 -2.36
N ALA A 180 2.26 -10.44 -1.32
CA ALA A 180 1.13 -10.26 -0.41
C ALA A 180 -0.14 -9.86 -1.18
N LYS A 181 -0.04 -8.88 -2.09
CA LYS A 181 -1.17 -8.47 -2.95
C LYS A 181 -1.73 -9.62 -3.79
N ARG A 182 -0.86 -10.52 -4.27
CA ARG A 182 -1.27 -11.68 -5.08
C ARG A 182 -1.89 -12.80 -4.24
N ILE A 183 -1.40 -13.00 -3.03
CA ILE A 183 -1.88 -14.03 -2.10
C ILE A 183 -3.22 -13.62 -1.48
N GLY A 184 -3.37 -12.35 -1.10
CA GLY A 184 -4.51 -11.88 -0.30
C GLY A 184 -4.39 -12.34 1.16
N TYR A 185 -5.45 -12.14 1.94
CA TYR A 185 -5.47 -12.62 3.33
C TYR A 185 -5.61 -14.14 3.39
N ASN A 186 -4.74 -14.77 4.17
CA ASN A 186 -4.72 -16.21 4.43
C ASN A 186 -4.01 -16.50 5.76
N ARG A 187 -4.81 -16.58 6.83
CA ARG A 187 -4.37 -16.89 8.21
C ARG A 187 -3.53 -18.17 8.30
N ALA A 188 -4.02 -19.25 7.71
CA ALA A 188 -3.38 -20.56 7.83
C ALA A 188 -2.00 -20.56 7.18
N LEU A 189 -1.85 -19.87 6.06
CA LEU A 189 -0.56 -19.68 5.39
C LEU A 189 0.34 -18.72 6.17
N ALA A 190 -0.20 -17.63 6.71
CA ALA A 190 0.55 -16.68 7.52
C ALA A 190 1.20 -17.37 8.73
N GLU A 191 0.45 -18.18 9.47
CA GLU A 191 0.97 -18.93 10.61
C GLU A 191 2.04 -19.96 10.18
N GLN A 192 1.86 -20.62 9.04
CA GLN A 192 2.87 -21.54 8.50
C GLN A 192 4.15 -20.82 8.07
N LEU A 193 4.03 -19.66 7.42
CA LEU A 193 5.18 -18.81 7.05
C LEU A 193 5.88 -18.28 8.30
N TRP A 194 5.13 -17.91 9.34
CA TRP A 194 5.71 -17.46 10.61
C TRP A 194 6.53 -18.57 11.28
N LYS A 195 5.94 -19.77 11.37
CA LYS A 195 6.55 -20.98 11.93
C LYS A 195 7.76 -21.48 11.15
N SER A 196 7.90 -21.11 9.87
CA SER A 196 9.08 -21.45 9.08
C SER A 196 10.39 -20.88 9.66
N GLY A 197 10.28 -19.85 10.50
CA GLY A 197 11.44 -19.21 11.12
C GLY A 197 12.26 -18.35 10.16
N VAL A 198 11.90 -18.27 8.87
CA VAL A 198 12.62 -17.45 7.90
C VAL A 198 12.19 -15.98 8.03
N HIS A 199 13.16 -15.07 8.13
CA HIS A 199 12.92 -13.64 8.32
C HIS A 199 11.98 -13.05 7.25
N ASP A 200 12.28 -13.23 5.96
CA ASP A 200 11.44 -12.71 4.87
C ASP A 200 10.03 -13.34 4.85
N ALA A 201 9.90 -14.59 5.29
CA ALA A 201 8.63 -15.29 5.38
C ALA A 201 7.78 -14.74 6.54
N ARG A 202 8.39 -14.44 7.70
CA ARG A 202 7.72 -13.75 8.81
C ARG A 202 7.24 -12.36 8.40
N MET A 203 8.06 -11.60 7.66
CA MET A 203 7.62 -10.31 7.10
C MET A 203 6.44 -10.46 6.13
N LEU A 204 6.46 -11.49 5.26
CA LEU A 204 5.33 -11.76 4.37
C LEU A 204 4.07 -12.16 5.16
N ALA A 205 4.22 -12.98 6.20
CA ALA A 205 3.12 -13.42 7.06
C ALA A 205 2.33 -12.25 7.64
N THR A 206 3.00 -11.20 8.13
CA THR A 206 2.31 -10.01 8.64
C THR A 206 1.54 -9.24 7.56
N MET A 207 1.90 -9.39 6.29
CA MET A 207 1.21 -8.71 5.19
C MET A 207 0.00 -9.51 4.65
N ILE A 208 -0.08 -10.80 4.97
CA ILE A 208 -1.13 -11.70 4.47
C ILE A 208 -2.01 -12.27 5.58
N ASP A 209 -1.76 -11.95 6.84
CA ASP A 209 -2.69 -12.25 7.92
C ASP A 209 -3.74 -11.14 8.04
N ASP A 210 -4.94 -11.47 8.55
CA ASP A 210 -6.06 -10.55 8.68
C ASP A 210 -6.04 -9.83 10.05
N PRO A 211 -5.82 -8.50 10.09
CA PRO A 211 -5.80 -7.73 11.32
C PRO A 211 -7.10 -7.81 12.15
N ALA A 212 -8.25 -8.02 11.50
CA ALA A 212 -9.55 -8.08 12.18
C ALA A 212 -9.66 -9.27 13.13
N ASP A 213 -8.76 -10.23 12.93
CA ASP A 213 -8.96 -11.63 13.25
C ASP A 213 -7.82 -12.13 14.15
N VAL A 214 -6.74 -11.35 14.26
CA VAL A 214 -5.60 -11.58 15.16
C VAL A 214 -6.03 -11.62 16.62
N THR A 215 -5.41 -12.51 17.40
CA THR A 215 -5.66 -12.59 18.85
C THR A 215 -4.49 -11.98 19.64
N PRO A 216 -4.71 -11.47 20.87
CA PRO A 216 -3.62 -11.01 21.74
C PRO A 216 -2.55 -12.10 21.95
N ALA A 217 -2.98 -13.36 22.09
CA ALA A 217 -2.08 -14.49 22.22
C ALA A 217 -1.19 -14.68 20.98
N GLN A 218 -1.72 -14.49 19.76
CA GLN A 218 -0.90 -14.54 18.55
C GLN A 218 0.10 -13.38 18.51
N MET A 219 -0.35 -12.15 18.84
CA MET A 219 0.54 -10.98 18.91
C MET A 219 1.69 -11.22 19.90
N ASP A 220 1.40 -11.76 21.08
CA ASP A 220 2.40 -12.07 22.10
C ASP A 220 3.37 -13.19 21.68
N ARG A 221 2.92 -14.20 20.94
CA ARG A 221 3.81 -15.22 20.40
C ARG A 221 4.74 -14.61 19.33
N TRP A 222 4.16 -13.88 18.39
CA TRP A 222 4.91 -13.32 17.26
C TRP A 222 5.88 -12.23 17.71
N VAL A 223 5.54 -11.38 18.67
CA VAL A 223 6.48 -10.34 19.13
C VAL A 223 7.74 -10.92 19.79
N LYS A 224 7.64 -12.10 20.43
CA LYS A 224 8.80 -12.79 21.03
C LYS A 224 9.78 -13.34 20.01
N ASP A 225 9.30 -13.57 18.79
CA ASP A 225 10.09 -14.04 17.65
C ASP A 225 10.82 -12.91 16.90
N CYS A 226 10.54 -11.65 17.26
CA CYS A 226 11.16 -10.48 16.66
C CYS A 226 12.54 -10.20 17.29
N ASP A 227 13.58 -10.20 16.47
CA ASP A 227 14.97 -9.98 16.90
C ASP A 227 15.65 -8.78 16.22
N ASN A 228 14.89 -8.01 15.45
CA ASN A 228 15.36 -6.84 14.74
C ASN A 228 14.21 -5.85 14.50
N TRP A 229 14.57 -4.59 14.28
CA TRP A 229 13.60 -3.53 14.08
C TRP A 229 12.78 -3.66 12.78
N GLY A 230 13.35 -4.25 11.72
CA GLY A 230 12.68 -4.37 10.43
C GLY A 230 11.44 -5.28 10.50
N LEU A 231 11.55 -6.41 11.21
CA LEU A 231 10.42 -7.32 11.42
C LEU A 231 9.38 -6.70 12.37
N VAL A 232 9.82 -6.06 13.47
CA VAL A 232 8.92 -5.37 14.42
C VAL A 232 8.09 -4.32 13.69
N ASP A 233 8.75 -3.41 12.98
CA ASP A 233 8.09 -2.27 12.35
C ASP A 233 7.17 -2.75 11.21
N THR A 234 7.56 -3.80 10.48
CA THR A 234 6.70 -4.41 9.46
C THR A 234 5.45 -5.01 10.06
N ALA A 235 5.55 -5.74 11.19
CA ALA A 235 4.39 -6.26 11.90
C ALA A 235 3.47 -5.14 12.41
N CYS A 236 4.04 -4.06 12.93
CA CYS A 236 3.25 -2.92 13.43
C CYS A 236 2.47 -2.21 12.31
N PHE A 237 3.12 -1.90 11.17
CA PHE A 237 2.53 -1.12 10.07
C PHE A 237 1.62 -1.93 9.14
N HIS A 238 1.99 -3.20 8.91
CA HIS A 238 1.28 -4.04 7.95
C HIS A 238 0.25 -4.96 8.60
N TYR A 239 0.20 -5.03 9.93
CA TYR A 239 -0.70 -5.95 10.62
C TYR A 239 -1.35 -5.37 11.88
N TRP A 240 -0.57 -5.17 12.95
CA TRP A 240 -1.13 -5.00 14.28
C TRP A 240 -1.86 -3.68 14.51
N ASP A 241 -1.54 -2.62 13.78
CA ASP A 241 -2.16 -1.30 13.97
C ASP A 241 -3.64 -1.23 13.65
N ARG A 242 -4.15 -2.17 12.85
CA ARG A 242 -5.56 -2.31 12.48
C ARG A 242 -6.28 -3.36 13.33
N SER A 243 -5.60 -3.96 14.30
CA SER A 243 -6.20 -4.89 15.24
C SER A 243 -7.06 -4.16 16.28
N PRO A 244 -8.23 -4.70 16.68
CA PRO A 244 -8.98 -4.20 17.82
C PRO A 244 -8.21 -4.32 19.16
N HIS A 245 -7.12 -5.09 19.19
CA HIS A 245 -6.30 -5.31 20.38
C HIS A 245 -5.05 -4.41 20.46
N ALA A 246 -4.80 -3.59 19.43
CA ALA A 246 -3.56 -2.84 19.27
C ALA A 246 -3.20 -2.03 20.53
N PHE A 247 -4.13 -1.23 21.03
CA PHE A 247 -3.86 -0.34 22.17
C PHE A 247 -3.60 -1.07 23.47
N LYS A 248 -4.38 -2.12 23.77
CA LYS A 248 -4.15 -2.97 24.96
C LYS A 248 -2.77 -3.64 24.90
N GLN A 249 -2.33 -4.04 23.71
CA GLN A 249 -1.00 -4.62 23.52
C GLN A 249 0.12 -3.58 23.64
N ILE A 250 -0.09 -2.34 23.20
CA ILE A 250 0.83 -1.23 23.46
C ILE A 250 1.04 -1.07 24.97
N GLU A 251 -0.04 -0.98 25.76
CA GLU A 251 0.05 -0.81 27.22
C GLU A 251 0.79 -1.97 27.91
N LYS A 252 0.55 -3.19 27.44
CA LYS A 252 1.22 -4.39 27.94
C LYS A 252 2.71 -4.38 27.59
N TRP A 253 3.04 -4.18 26.32
CA TRP A 253 4.41 -4.28 25.82
C TRP A 253 5.28 -3.10 26.23
N ALA A 254 4.72 -1.94 26.55
CA ALA A 254 5.46 -0.81 27.11
C ALA A 254 6.18 -1.18 28.42
N LYS A 255 5.67 -2.17 29.16
CA LYS A 255 6.26 -2.68 30.41
C LYS A 255 7.29 -3.80 30.19
N ALA A 256 7.49 -4.25 28.95
CA ALA A 256 8.36 -5.39 28.66
C ALA A 256 9.83 -5.08 28.91
N LYS A 257 10.59 -6.08 29.39
CA LYS A 257 12.04 -5.95 29.58
C LYS A 257 12.79 -6.24 28.27
N GLU A 258 12.22 -7.04 27.40
CA GLU A 258 12.77 -7.45 26.11
C GLU A 258 12.76 -6.26 25.14
N GLU A 259 13.91 -5.98 24.53
CA GLU A 259 14.13 -4.77 23.72
C GLU A 259 13.15 -4.66 22.56
N PHE A 260 12.98 -5.72 21.77
CA PHE A 260 12.10 -5.69 20.60
C PHE A 260 10.63 -5.78 20.94
N THR A 261 10.26 -6.38 22.08
CA THR A 261 8.89 -6.32 22.60
C THR A 261 8.55 -4.89 23.04
N LYS A 262 9.44 -4.23 23.79
CA LYS A 262 9.23 -2.83 24.16
C LYS A 262 9.27 -1.91 22.94
N ARG A 263 10.16 -2.15 21.97
CA ARG A 263 10.14 -1.45 20.67
C ARG A 263 8.79 -1.58 19.99
N ALA A 264 8.22 -2.79 19.96
CA ALA A 264 6.93 -3.05 19.33
C ALA A 264 5.82 -2.20 19.94
N ALA A 265 5.83 -1.94 21.25
CA ALA A 265 4.85 -1.05 21.89
C ALA A 265 4.85 0.34 21.24
N PHE A 266 6.02 0.96 21.10
CA PHE A 266 6.12 2.33 20.60
C PHE A 266 6.09 2.41 19.07
N ALA A 267 6.58 1.40 18.35
CA ALA A 267 6.41 1.31 16.91
C ALA A 267 4.91 1.13 16.54
N LEU A 268 4.16 0.34 17.32
CA LEU A 268 2.72 0.15 17.15
C LEU A 268 1.94 1.42 17.52
N LEU A 269 2.34 2.14 18.57
CA LEU A 269 1.76 3.43 18.90
C LEU A 269 1.98 4.46 17.77
N ALA A 270 3.19 4.50 17.20
CA ALA A 270 3.52 5.37 16.08
C ALA A 270 2.69 5.03 14.83
N SER A 271 2.61 3.75 14.45
CA SER A 271 1.83 3.31 13.29
C SER A 271 0.35 3.59 13.47
N ALA A 272 -0.20 3.31 14.66
CA ALA A 272 -1.60 3.56 14.96
C ALA A 272 -1.95 5.06 14.93
N ALA A 273 -1.03 5.93 15.40
CA ALA A 273 -1.18 7.37 15.29
C ALA A 273 -1.18 7.84 13.82
N LEU A 274 -0.24 7.34 13.00
CA LEU A 274 -0.10 7.70 11.58
C LEU A 274 -1.27 7.20 10.73
N HIS A 275 -1.74 5.97 10.98
CA HIS A 275 -2.84 5.35 10.26
C HIS A 275 -4.22 5.69 10.84
N LYS A 276 -4.26 6.49 11.92
CA LYS A 276 -5.48 7.00 12.55
C LYS A 276 -6.38 5.90 13.09
N THR A 277 -5.79 4.88 13.71
CA THR A 277 -6.51 3.75 14.30
C THR A 277 -6.67 3.86 15.81
N ILE A 278 -6.20 4.96 16.42
CA ILE A 278 -6.38 5.29 17.85
C ILE A 278 -7.22 6.55 18.03
N THR A 279 -8.03 6.55 19.10
CA THR A 279 -8.81 7.71 19.54
C THR A 279 -7.91 8.80 20.13
N ASP A 280 -8.51 9.95 20.48
CA ASP A 280 -7.78 11.02 21.15
C ASP A 280 -7.46 10.67 22.61
N GLU A 281 -8.32 9.91 23.29
CA GLU A 281 -8.07 9.40 24.64
C GLU A 281 -6.90 8.41 24.64
N GLN A 282 -6.90 7.47 23.72
CA GLN A 282 -5.78 6.53 23.52
C GLN A 282 -4.50 7.25 23.14
N CYS A 283 -4.59 8.31 22.35
CA CYS A 283 -3.45 9.16 22.02
C CYS A 283 -2.85 9.83 23.28
N LEU A 284 -3.67 10.42 24.15
CA LEU A 284 -3.20 11.04 25.40
C LEU A 284 -2.61 9.99 26.34
N ARG A 285 -3.27 8.85 26.49
CA ARG A 285 -2.73 7.71 27.24
C ARG A 285 -1.40 7.22 26.65
N GLY A 286 -1.25 7.27 25.33
CA GLY A 286 0.00 6.98 24.65
C GLY A 286 1.14 7.94 25.00
N LEU A 287 0.85 9.22 25.22
CA LEU A 287 1.83 10.21 25.68
C LEU A 287 2.31 9.93 27.10
N GLU A 288 1.42 9.53 28.00
CA GLU A 288 1.81 9.09 29.37
C GLU A 288 2.75 7.87 29.31
N LEU A 289 2.49 6.92 28.40
CA LEU A 289 3.38 5.76 28.20
C LEU A 289 4.75 6.17 27.64
N ILE A 290 4.78 7.16 26.74
CA ILE A 290 6.00 7.73 26.17
C ILE A 290 6.83 8.39 27.26
N GLU A 291 6.22 9.26 28.07
CA GLU A 291 6.88 9.93 29.18
C GLU A 291 7.52 8.91 30.14
N HIS A 292 6.75 7.92 30.59
CA HIS A 292 7.23 6.89 31.51
C HIS A 292 8.39 6.04 30.95
N ASN A 293 8.59 6.01 29.63
CA ASN A 293 9.63 5.21 28.98
C ASN A 293 10.69 6.08 28.26
N ALA A 294 10.64 7.40 28.41
CA ALA A 294 11.50 8.32 27.68
C ALA A 294 12.99 8.21 28.07
N SER A 295 13.28 7.74 29.29
CA SER A 295 14.64 7.51 29.81
C SER A 295 15.25 6.16 29.41
N ASP A 296 14.55 5.31 28.66
CA ASP A 296 15.10 4.01 28.24
C ASP A 296 16.27 4.19 27.25
N PRO A 297 17.53 3.88 27.63
CA PRO A 297 18.71 4.26 26.84
C PRO A 297 18.93 3.35 25.63
N ARG A 298 18.19 2.24 25.52
CA ARG A 298 18.38 1.24 24.47
C ARG A 298 18.00 1.84 23.12
N ASN A 299 18.93 1.83 22.18
CA ASN A 299 18.81 2.56 20.92
C ASN A 299 17.52 2.24 20.15
N PHE A 300 17.09 0.99 20.11
CA PHE A 300 15.88 0.60 19.39
C PHE A 300 14.59 1.00 20.11
N VAL A 301 14.60 1.05 21.44
CA VAL A 301 13.46 1.53 22.24
C VAL A 301 13.38 3.04 22.17
N LYS A 302 14.48 3.76 22.50
CA LYS A 302 14.56 5.22 22.46
C LYS A 302 14.08 5.80 21.13
N LYS A 303 14.51 5.22 20.02
CA LYS A 303 14.07 5.64 18.67
C LYS A 303 12.59 5.41 18.44
N ALA A 304 12.02 4.32 18.95
CA ALA A 304 10.59 4.05 18.81
C ALA A 304 9.75 4.98 19.69
N VAL A 305 10.19 5.27 20.92
CA VAL A 305 9.56 6.27 21.82
C VAL A 305 9.53 7.65 21.16
N ASN A 306 10.67 8.14 20.68
CA ASN A 306 10.75 9.40 19.93
C ASN A 306 9.88 9.39 18.67
N TRP A 307 9.86 8.28 17.93
CA TRP A 307 9.01 8.17 16.74
C TRP A 307 7.52 8.24 17.07
N ALA A 308 7.07 7.58 18.14
CA ALA A 308 5.69 7.65 18.61
C ALA A 308 5.30 9.08 19.02
N LEU A 309 6.17 9.76 19.77
CA LEU A 309 5.97 11.17 20.15
C LEU A 309 5.81 12.07 18.92
N ARG A 310 6.69 11.89 17.92
CA ARG A 310 6.64 12.62 16.66
C ARG A 310 5.38 12.33 15.85
N ALA A 311 4.96 11.07 15.80
CA ALA A 311 3.75 10.65 15.11
C ALA A 311 2.50 11.29 15.72
N ILE A 312 2.42 11.33 17.06
CA ILE A 312 1.31 11.97 17.77
C ILE A 312 1.32 13.48 17.58
N GLY A 313 2.48 14.14 17.69
CA GLY A 313 2.62 15.57 17.43
C GLY A 313 2.41 15.98 15.97
N GLY A 314 2.31 15.02 15.05
CA GLY A 314 1.85 15.24 13.66
C GLY A 314 0.33 15.09 13.46
N LYS A 315 -0.45 14.70 14.48
CA LYS A 315 -1.89 14.46 14.32
C LYS A 315 -2.68 15.75 14.01
N LYS A 316 -3.78 15.56 13.27
CA LYS A 316 -4.78 16.62 13.00
C LYS A 316 -5.52 17.08 14.26
N SER A 317 -5.70 16.21 15.26
CA SER A 317 -6.27 16.61 16.55
C SER A 317 -5.39 17.67 17.20
N SER A 318 -5.95 18.84 17.47
CA SER A 318 -5.25 19.94 18.14
C SER A 318 -4.86 19.55 19.57
N LYS A 319 -5.72 18.79 20.26
CA LYS A 319 -5.49 18.32 21.63
C LYS A 319 -4.27 17.40 21.72
N CYS A 320 -4.23 16.34 20.92
CA CYS A 320 -3.07 15.44 20.84
C CYS A 320 -1.79 16.17 20.46
N ARG A 321 -1.90 17.12 19.51
CA ARG A 321 -0.75 17.87 19.02
C ARG A 321 -0.15 18.79 20.08
N ALA A 322 -1.01 19.49 20.82
CA ALA A 322 -0.58 20.37 21.90
C ALA A 322 0.11 19.56 23.01
N ALA A 323 -0.54 18.50 23.49
CA ALA A 323 0.02 17.64 24.54
C ALA A 323 1.36 16.99 24.13
N ALA A 324 1.51 16.57 22.88
CA ALA A 324 2.78 16.03 22.40
C ALA A 324 3.90 17.08 22.33
N ARG A 325 3.58 18.33 22.01
CA ARG A 325 4.55 19.44 22.02
C ARG A 325 4.97 19.80 23.43
N GLU A 326 4.02 19.89 24.35
CA GLU A 326 4.27 20.12 25.77
C GLU A 326 5.17 19.04 26.37
N LEU A 327 4.85 17.76 26.13
CA LEU A 327 5.71 16.65 26.56
C LEU A 327 7.11 16.73 25.93
N ALA A 328 7.22 17.07 24.64
CA ALA A 328 8.52 17.20 23.99
C ALA A 328 9.35 18.36 24.57
N GLU A 329 8.72 19.48 24.94
CA GLU A 329 9.35 20.61 25.61
C GLU A 329 9.86 20.22 27.00
N GLN A 330 9.02 19.59 27.83
CA GLN A 330 9.41 19.05 29.14
C GLN A 330 10.61 18.11 29.02
N LEU A 331 10.54 17.12 28.14
CA LEU A 331 11.63 16.15 27.95
C LEU A 331 12.91 16.85 27.45
N SER A 332 12.81 17.92 26.65
CA SER A 332 13.97 18.59 26.05
C SER A 332 14.91 19.25 27.07
N VAL A 333 14.40 19.56 28.25
CA VAL A 333 15.13 20.19 29.37
C VAL A 333 15.40 19.23 30.53
N SER A 334 15.06 17.94 30.41
CA SER A 334 15.30 16.92 31.44
C SER A 334 16.79 16.83 31.83
N GLU A 335 17.10 16.35 33.03
CA GLU A 335 18.48 16.01 33.44
C GLU A 335 18.96 14.67 32.82
N ASP A 336 18.04 13.82 32.37
CA ASP A 336 18.36 12.56 31.69
C ASP A 336 18.72 12.80 30.21
N ALA A 337 19.85 12.24 29.76
CA ALA A 337 20.36 12.45 28.41
C ALA A 337 19.48 11.79 27.32
N THR A 338 18.82 10.68 27.63
CA THR A 338 17.92 9.96 26.73
C THR A 338 16.64 10.76 26.55
N GLU A 339 16.03 11.21 27.65
CA GLU A 339 14.83 12.06 27.65
C GLU A 339 15.08 13.35 26.87
N ARG A 340 16.17 14.07 27.17
CA ARG A 340 16.58 15.27 26.41
C ARG A 340 16.69 15.02 24.93
N TRP A 341 17.29 13.89 24.54
CA TRP A 341 17.43 13.55 23.13
C TRP A 341 16.06 13.33 22.48
N VAL A 342 15.15 12.60 23.16
CA VAL A 342 13.78 12.35 22.69
C VAL A 342 13.03 13.66 22.48
N GLY A 343 13.05 14.54 23.48
CA GLY A 343 12.36 15.84 23.44
C GLY A 343 12.93 16.78 22.37
N LYS A 344 14.25 16.99 22.36
CA LYS A 344 14.92 17.88 21.38
C LYS A 344 14.72 17.42 19.94
N ASP A 345 14.80 16.11 19.66
CA ASP A 345 14.56 15.60 18.30
C ASP A 345 13.08 15.73 17.89
N ALA A 346 12.14 15.50 18.81
CA ALA A 346 10.72 15.68 18.54
C ALA A 346 10.38 17.14 18.23
N MET A 347 10.85 18.10 19.04
CA MET A 347 10.67 19.54 18.80
C MET A 347 11.19 19.96 17.43
N ARG A 348 12.43 19.56 17.07
CA ARG A 348 13.00 19.81 15.74
C ARG A 348 12.13 19.25 14.60
N ALA A 349 11.47 18.12 14.81
CA ALA A 349 10.59 17.54 13.81
C ALA A 349 9.28 18.34 13.68
N PHE A 350 8.77 18.90 14.77
CA PHE A 350 7.55 19.69 14.81
C PHE A 350 7.67 21.08 14.19
N ASP A 351 8.88 21.63 14.15
CA ASP A 351 9.15 22.96 13.58
C ASP A 351 9.44 22.90 12.08
N ARG A 352 9.58 21.71 11.51
CA ARG A 352 9.70 21.55 10.06
C ARG A 352 8.36 21.90 9.40
N PRO A 353 8.35 22.78 8.39
CA PRO A 353 7.13 23.06 7.64
C PRO A 353 6.60 21.77 7.01
N ALA A 354 5.28 21.58 7.06
CA ALA A 354 4.64 20.45 6.40
C ALA A 354 5.05 20.44 4.92
N LYS A 355 5.62 19.33 4.44
CA LYS A 355 5.89 19.17 3.00
C LYS A 355 4.56 19.31 2.26
N LYS A 356 4.45 20.34 1.42
CA LYS A 356 3.29 20.62 0.57
C LYS A 356 2.98 19.44 -0.35
#